data_AF-A0A2N6NX78-F1
#
_entry.id   AF-A0A2N6NX78-F1
#
_cell.length_a   1.000
_cell.length_b   1.000
_cell.length_c   1.000
_cell.angle_alpha   90.00
_cell.angle_beta   90.00
_cell.angle_gamma   90.00
#
_symmetry.space_group_name_H-M   'P 1'
#
loop_
_entity.id
_entity.type
_entity.pdbx_description
1 polymer ?
#
loop_
_entity_poly.entity_id
_entity_poly.type
_entity_poly.pdbx_seq_one_letter_code
_entity_poly.pdbx_strand_id
1 'polypeptide(L)'
;MAKQRLLFLTNSELGQANVHLAVLEWLQSSKADVELHICSFNPLRPAVEALNDAAQATGGRDAAFHELTGPTWKECLFNRADHQWQETTALAPTVWNASRAAVLMPRVVVPWNADELLDLTLQVRNVVQSVEADLLVVDNILTPAITVCYNIKTPWCVLSPNTYREFILGSQPRYESFWKHPPTASLIPYPVPFYMIPAALYYQREWRKQGLSSWVHNNAVHLWEKTGKEILYGDWGRLSYDVPKGLKIFIPSNPTVDFPFSEIPEHIVSCGPIVRSTAAIEEADPKLAAWLRRRPTVYINLGTHVAYQKDTNMHLAGAIKCLLDAATHQKQHLQVLWKVNQGKTDEEPDHSDLYKEAGVVTDDERLLIVDWLLSEPTSILKSGSVVCSVNHGGANTYFEAVSAGVPQIVLPVWLDTYDFARRVEYFGVGKIGNYHHAPQCSKTELAPILLEVVLGKSAKTMRQKAAEMAAACSANGPGSEIAARGILNLLAEKQGE
;
A
#
# COMPACT_ATOMS: atom_id res chain seq x y z
N MET A 1 -15.50 2.66 -35.95
CA MET A 1 -16.05 1.91 -34.80
C MET A 1 -16.20 2.89 -33.65
N ALA A 2 -17.18 2.71 -32.76
CA ALA A 2 -17.23 3.53 -31.54
C ALA A 2 -15.96 3.29 -30.73
N LYS A 3 -15.41 4.36 -30.14
CA LYS A 3 -14.20 4.26 -29.32
C LYS A 3 -14.53 3.52 -28.03
N GLN A 4 -13.70 2.56 -27.65
CA GLN A 4 -13.96 1.75 -26.47
C GLN A 4 -13.71 2.53 -25.18
N ARG A 5 -14.47 2.26 -24.13
CA ARG A 5 -14.43 2.98 -22.86
C ARG A 5 -13.98 2.09 -21.72
N LEU A 6 -12.94 2.53 -21.01
CA LEU A 6 -12.48 1.95 -19.75
C LEU A 6 -12.91 2.84 -18.59
N LEU A 7 -13.51 2.25 -17.56
CA LEU A 7 -13.87 2.95 -16.33
C LEU A 7 -13.15 2.36 -15.13
N PHE A 8 -12.24 3.14 -14.56
CA PHE A 8 -11.54 2.82 -13.31
C PHE A 8 -12.40 3.26 -12.13
N LEU A 9 -12.56 2.40 -11.13
CA LEU A 9 -13.35 2.64 -9.91
C LEU A 9 -12.44 2.41 -8.70
N THR A 10 -12.03 3.46 -8.00
CA THR A 10 -11.10 3.35 -6.86
C THR A 10 -11.39 4.36 -5.74
N ASN A 11 -10.93 4.04 -4.54
CA ASN A 11 -10.96 4.95 -3.39
C ASN A 11 -10.00 6.14 -3.62
N SER A 12 -10.14 7.23 -2.86
CA SER A 12 -9.28 8.42 -3.01
C SER A 12 -7.93 8.30 -2.32
N GLU A 13 -7.77 7.34 -1.41
CA GLU A 13 -6.53 7.14 -0.68
C GLU A 13 -5.45 6.61 -1.62
N LEU A 14 -4.30 7.30 -1.66
CA LEU A 14 -3.17 6.91 -2.53
C LEU A 14 -2.65 5.48 -2.25
N GLY A 15 -2.86 4.96 -1.04
CA GLY A 15 -2.63 3.55 -0.71
C GLY A 15 -3.37 2.57 -1.65
N GLN A 16 -4.52 2.98 -2.16
CA GLN A 16 -5.37 2.26 -3.10
C GLN A 16 -5.23 2.79 -4.52
N ALA A 17 -5.36 4.11 -4.69
CA ALA A 17 -5.43 4.74 -6.01
C ALA A 17 -4.11 4.69 -6.79
N ASN A 18 -2.94 4.57 -6.15
CA ASN A 18 -1.65 4.68 -6.84
C ASN A 18 -1.47 3.66 -7.97
N VAL A 19 -1.94 2.42 -7.80
CA VAL A 19 -1.84 1.41 -8.86
C VAL A 19 -2.76 1.72 -10.03
N HIS A 20 -3.95 2.28 -9.77
CA HIS A 20 -4.89 2.74 -10.80
C HIS A 20 -4.31 3.93 -11.56
N LEU A 21 -3.77 4.92 -10.85
CA LEU A 21 -3.11 6.08 -11.43
C LEU A 21 -1.87 5.69 -12.26
N ALA A 22 -1.09 4.70 -11.84
CA ALA A 22 0.08 4.22 -12.58
C ALA A 22 -0.30 3.50 -13.88
N VAL A 23 -1.39 2.72 -13.87
CA VAL A 23 -1.91 2.06 -15.07
C VAL A 23 -2.53 3.08 -16.03
N LEU A 24 -3.29 4.06 -15.51
CA LEU A 24 -3.85 5.15 -16.30
C LEU A 24 -2.76 5.97 -17.00
N GLU A 25 -1.70 6.33 -16.29
CA GLU A 25 -0.54 7.05 -16.85
C GLU A 25 0.06 6.34 -18.08
N TRP A 26 0.23 5.02 -17.97
CA TRP A 26 0.72 4.22 -19.08
C TRP A 26 -0.29 4.18 -20.24
N LEU A 27 -1.59 4.01 -19.94
CA LEU A 27 -2.63 3.98 -20.96
C LEU A 27 -2.74 5.31 -21.72
N GLN A 28 -2.58 6.44 -21.04
CA GLN A 28 -2.66 7.77 -21.64
C GLN A 28 -1.56 8.04 -22.65
N SER A 29 -0.35 7.55 -22.37
CA SER A 29 0.82 7.64 -23.26
C SER A 29 0.88 6.52 -24.31
N SER A 30 0.06 5.47 -24.18
CA SER A 30 0.00 4.36 -25.13
C SER A 30 -0.65 4.75 -26.47
N LYS A 31 -0.51 3.88 -27.48
CA LYS A 31 -1.18 4.01 -28.81
C LYS A 31 -2.56 3.33 -28.88
N ALA A 32 -3.07 2.76 -27.78
CA ALA A 32 -4.38 2.10 -27.78
C ALA A 32 -5.47 3.12 -28.16
N ASP A 33 -6.58 2.75 -28.79
CA ASP A 33 -7.67 3.69 -29.08
C ASP A 33 -8.83 3.51 -28.10
N VAL A 34 -8.64 4.01 -26.87
CA VAL A 34 -9.58 3.88 -25.75
C VAL A 34 -9.84 5.24 -25.09
N GLU A 35 -11.09 5.47 -24.70
CA GLU A 35 -11.55 6.53 -23.82
C GLU A 35 -11.35 6.09 -22.37
N LEU A 36 -10.75 6.97 -21.56
CA LEU A 36 -10.38 6.68 -20.19
C LEU A 36 -11.27 7.47 -19.24
N HIS A 37 -11.85 6.76 -18.27
CA HIS A 37 -12.66 7.34 -17.22
C HIS A 37 -12.17 6.82 -15.87
N ILE A 38 -12.24 7.67 -14.84
CA ILE A 38 -11.97 7.28 -13.46
C ILE A 38 -13.07 7.84 -12.56
N CYS A 39 -13.62 7.00 -11.70
CA CYS A 39 -14.60 7.35 -10.68
C CYS A 39 -13.97 7.22 -9.30
N SER A 40 -13.98 8.30 -8.52
CA SER A 40 -13.46 8.34 -7.15
C SER A 40 -14.04 9.50 -6.36
N PHE A 41 -13.61 9.67 -5.12
CA PHE A 41 -13.97 10.82 -4.30
C PHE A 41 -13.11 12.05 -4.65
N ASN A 42 -13.65 13.25 -4.40
CA ASN A 42 -13.00 14.52 -4.73
C ASN A 42 -11.52 14.66 -4.31
N PRO A 43 -11.05 14.13 -3.16
CA PRO A 43 -9.63 14.24 -2.80
C PRO A 43 -8.65 13.64 -3.82
N LEU A 44 -9.09 12.75 -4.72
CA LEU A 44 -8.25 12.21 -5.78
C LEU A 44 -8.15 13.12 -7.02
N ARG A 45 -9.10 14.06 -7.20
CA ARG A 45 -9.20 14.92 -8.38
C ARG A 45 -7.88 15.63 -8.73
N PRO A 46 -7.15 16.26 -7.78
CA PRO A 46 -5.89 16.93 -8.11
C PRO A 46 -4.82 16.00 -8.70
N ALA A 47 -4.79 14.74 -8.26
CA ALA A 47 -3.84 13.76 -8.79
C ALA A 47 -4.19 13.33 -10.22
N VAL A 48 -5.48 13.29 -10.57
CA VAL A 48 -5.96 12.99 -11.93
C VAL A 48 -5.75 14.19 -12.85
N GLU A 49 -5.96 15.42 -12.36
CA GLU A 49 -5.69 16.64 -13.12
C GLU A 49 -4.19 16.77 -13.45
N ALA A 50 -3.31 16.59 -12.46
CA ALA A 50 -1.86 16.58 -12.69
C ALA A 50 -1.42 15.49 -13.68
N LEU A 51 -2.10 14.35 -13.66
CA LEU A 51 -1.88 13.26 -14.61
C LEU A 51 -2.31 13.64 -16.04
N ASN A 52 -3.46 14.30 -16.20
CA ASN A 52 -3.94 14.81 -17.48
C ASN A 52 -3.01 15.90 -18.02
N ASP A 53 -2.57 16.84 -17.19
CA ASP A 53 -1.62 17.89 -17.59
C ASP A 53 -0.32 17.29 -18.14
N ALA A 54 0.22 16.26 -17.48
CA ALA A 54 1.41 15.54 -17.92
C ALA A 54 1.18 14.77 -19.25
N ALA A 55 0.00 14.17 -19.41
CA ALA A 55 -0.37 13.50 -20.65
C ALA A 55 -0.47 14.50 -21.81
N GLN A 56 -1.15 15.64 -21.62
CA GLN A 56 -1.27 16.68 -22.64
C GLN A 56 0.08 17.24 -23.08
N ALA A 57 1.02 17.43 -22.15
CA ALA A 57 2.38 17.88 -22.45
C ALA A 57 3.15 16.94 -23.40
N THR A 58 2.78 15.66 -23.46
CA THR A 58 3.40 14.64 -24.32
C THR A 58 2.51 14.21 -25.49
N GLY A 59 1.37 14.87 -25.71
CA GLY A 59 0.40 14.50 -26.73
C GLY A 59 -0.39 13.22 -26.43
N GLY A 60 -0.43 12.81 -25.16
CA GLY A 60 -1.30 11.77 -24.65
C GLY A 60 -2.77 12.22 -24.58
N ARG A 61 -3.60 11.41 -23.93
CA ARG A 61 -5.05 11.67 -23.78
C ARG A 61 -5.43 11.91 -22.33
N ASP A 62 -6.56 12.57 -22.11
CA ASP A 62 -7.09 12.80 -20.78
C ASP A 62 -7.92 11.61 -20.28
N ALA A 63 -7.96 11.46 -18.96
CA ALA A 63 -8.94 10.64 -18.26
C ALA A 63 -10.04 11.53 -17.68
N ALA A 64 -11.30 11.22 -17.99
CA ALA A 64 -12.45 11.95 -17.47
C ALA A 64 -12.75 11.52 -16.02
N PHE A 65 -12.84 12.50 -15.11
CA PHE A 65 -13.10 12.26 -13.69
C PHE A 65 -14.59 12.30 -13.35
N HIS A 66 -15.09 11.25 -12.71
CA HIS A 66 -16.45 11.13 -12.18
C HIS A 66 -16.38 11.12 -10.65
N GLU A 67 -17.10 12.05 -10.03
CA GLU A 67 -17.02 12.24 -8.57
C GLU A 67 -18.08 11.41 -7.84
N LEU A 68 -17.64 10.71 -6.79
CA LEU A 68 -18.52 10.17 -5.75
C LEU A 68 -18.66 11.19 -4.62
N THR A 69 -19.90 11.44 -4.21
CA THR A 69 -20.25 12.34 -3.11
C THR A 69 -20.54 11.53 -1.86
N GLY A 70 -20.00 11.95 -0.72
CA GLY A 70 -20.13 11.24 0.55
C GLY A 70 -18.80 11.13 1.29
N PRO A 71 -18.80 10.52 2.49
CA PRO A 71 -17.57 10.36 3.26
C PRO A 71 -16.64 9.34 2.59
N THR A 72 -15.35 9.68 2.54
CA THR A 72 -14.32 8.80 1.98
C THR A 72 -14.10 7.55 2.85
N TRP A 73 -13.45 6.53 2.28
CA TRP A 73 -13.09 5.32 3.01
C TRP A 73 -12.26 5.64 4.27
N LYS A 74 -11.27 6.53 4.14
CA LYS A 74 -10.42 6.96 5.25
C LYS A 74 -11.18 7.73 6.31
N GLU A 75 -12.05 8.67 5.92
CA GLU A 75 -12.85 9.44 6.89
C GLU A 75 -13.75 8.52 7.70
N CYS A 76 -14.40 7.57 7.04
CA CYS A 76 -15.21 6.56 7.72
C CYS A 76 -14.34 5.68 8.63
N LEU A 77 -13.22 5.15 8.15
CA LEU A 77 -12.45 4.18 8.91
C LEU A 77 -11.69 4.82 10.09
N PHE A 78 -11.03 5.95 9.88
CA PHE A 78 -10.08 6.51 10.85
C PHE A 78 -10.73 7.48 11.83
N ASN A 79 -11.79 8.18 11.42
CA ASN A 79 -12.33 9.29 12.21
C ASN A 79 -13.58 8.90 13.01
N ARG A 80 -14.11 7.69 12.82
CA ARG A 80 -15.29 7.22 13.55
C ARG A 80 -14.92 6.43 14.80
N ALA A 81 -15.41 6.89 15.93
CA ALA A 81 -15.15 6.26 17.23
C ALA A 81 -15.66 4.82 17.32
N ASP A 82 -16.74 4.46 16.61
CA ASP A 82 -17.31 3.10 16.62
C ASP A 82 -16.44 2.08 15.88
N HIS A 83 -15.48 2.53 15.06
CA HIS A 83 -14.51 1.67 14.40
C HIS A 83 -13.27 1.39 15.24
N GLN A 84 -13.02 2.19 16.27
CA GLN A 84 -11.91 2.00 17.22
C GLN A 84 -10.55 1.81 16.51
N TRP A 85 -10.31 2.56 15.43
CA TRP A 85 -9.12 2.39 14.58
C TRP A 85 -7.84 2.63 15.40
N GLN A 86 -7.78 3.74 16.14
CA GLN A 86 -6.62 4.12 16.94
C GLN A 86 -6.36 3.09 18.04
N GLU A 87 -7.40 2.68 18.77
CA GLU A 87 -7.28 1.71 19.86
C GLU A 87 -6.84 0.35 19.35
N THR A 88 -7.32 -0.07 18.19
CA THR A 88 -7.01 -1.38 17.63
C THR A 88 -5.60 -1.41 17.01
N THR A 89 -5.23 -0.36 16.29
CA THR A 89 -3.89 -0.25 15.69
C THR A 89 -2.80 0.07 16.72
N ALA A 90 -3.15 0.53 17.92
CA ALA A 90 -2.24 0.63 19.06
C ALA A 90 -1.90 -0.72 19.71
N LEU A 91 -2.61 -1.80 19.35
CA LEU A 91 -2.36 -3.12 19.92
C LEU A 91 -1.09 -3.75 19.35
N ALA A 92 -0.24 -4.26 20.24
CA ALA A 92 0.89 -5.08 19.85
C ALA A 92 0.41 -6.35 19.10
N PRO A 93 1.13 -6.81 18.05
CA PRO A 93 0.76 -7.94 17.19
C PRO A 93 1.04 -9.29 17.89
N THR A 94 0.37 -9.51 19.02
CA THR A 94 0.52 -10.69 19.88
C THR A 94 -0.73 -11.57 19.83
N VAL A 95 -0.55 -12.86 20.13
CA VAL A 95 -1.65 -13.84 20.13
C VAL A 95 -2.80 -13.40 21.04
N TRP A 96 -2.48 -12.69 22.13
CA TRP A 96 -3.47 -12.17 23.09
C TRP A 96 -4.33 -11.04 22.53
N ASN A 97 -3.81 -10.28 21.57
CA ASN A 97 -4.53 -9.19 20.93
C ASN A 97 -5.22 -9.61 19.63
N ALA A 98 -4.99 -10.83 19.12
CA ALA A 98 -5.51 -11.28 17.83
C ALA A 98 -7.03 -11.13 17.71
N SER A 99 -7.79 -11.51 18.74
CA SER A 99 -9.25 -11.41 18.75
C SER A 99 -9.74 -9.97 18.72
N ARG A 100 -9.04 -9.06 19.41
CA ARG A 100 -9.32 -7.62 19.44
C ARG A 100 -8.92 -6.95 18.14
N ALA A 101 -7.84 -7.38 17.50
CA ALA A 101 -7.41 -6.87 16.20
C ALA A 101 -8.35 -7.31 15.08
N ALA A 102 -8.82 -8.55 15.13
CA ALA A 102 -9.62 -9.13 14.07
C ALA A 102 -10.95 -8.38 13.83
N VAL A 103 -11.57 -7.80 14.87
CA VAL A 103 -12.87 -7.09 14.76
C VAL A 103 -12.82 -5.85 13.86
N LEU A 104 -11.61 -5.37 13.54
CA LEU A 104 -11.41 -4.24 12.64
C LEU A 104 -11.62 -4.63 11.18
N MET A 105 -11.45 -5.89 10.82
CA MET A 105 -11.47 -6.36 9.44
C MET A 105 -12.79 -6.08 8.71
N PRO A 106 -13.97 -6.32 9.31
CA PRO A 106 -15.25 -5.91 8.73
C PRO A 106 -15.35 -4.40 8.47
N ARG A 107 -14.72 -3.58 9.32
CA ARG A 107 -14.72 -2.12 9.18
C ARG A 107 -13.79 -1.66 8.07
N VAL A 108 -12.66 -2.35 7.87
CA VAL A 108 -11.73 -2.12 6.75
C VAL A 108 -12.41 -2.45 5.42
N VAL A 109 -13.15 -3.56 5.36
CA VAL A 109 -13.85 -3.99 4.14
C VAL A 109 -15.02 -3.05 3.81
N VAL A 110 -15.82 -2.68 4.81
CA VAL A 110 -16.96 -1.78 4.63
C VAL A 110 -17.02 -0.77 5.79
N PRO A 111 -16.35 0.40 5.66
CA PRO A 111 -16.37 1.40 6.73
C PRO A 111 -17.64 2.27 6.70
N TRP A 112 -18.38 2.30 5.60
CA TRP A 112 -19.62 3.06 5.51
C TRP A 112 -20.72 2.44 6.37
N ASN A 113 -21.61 3.28 6.89
CA ASN A 113 -22.85 2.78 7.48
C ASN A 113 -23.83 2.36 6.38
N ALA A 114 -24.97 1.79 6.76
CA ALA A 114 -25.89 1.16 5.81
C ALA A 114 -26.49 2.14 4.79
N ASP A 115 -26.85 3.35 5.21
CA ASP A 115 -27.43 4.38 4.33
C ASP A 115 -26.35 4.94 3.38
N GLU A 116 -25.13 5.18 3.88
CA GLU A 116 -23.99 5.64 3.08
C GLU A 116 -23.55 4.60 2.05
N LEU A 117 -23.49 3.32 2.44
CA LEU A 117 -23.16 2.24 1.52
C LEU A 117 -24.22 2.14 0.41
N LEU A 118 -25.50 2.22 0.76
CA LEU A 118 -26.60 2.22 -0.20
C LEU A 118 -26.44 3.38 -1.19
N ASP A 119 -26.27 4.60 -0.68
CA ASP A 119 -26.14 5.80 -1.49
C ASP A 119 -24.93 5.72 -2.44
N LEU A 120 -23.74 5.38 -1.93
CA LEU A 120 -22.54 5.20 -2.75
C LEU A 120 -22.70 4.09 -3.80
N THR A 121 -23.37 2.99 -3.46
CA THR A 121 -23.64 1.90 -4.40
C THR A 121 -24.53 2.37 -5.55
N LEU A 122 -25.54 3.19 -5.27
CA LEU A 122 -26.41 3.78 -6.28
C LEU A 122 -25.67 4.82 -7.13
N GLN A 123 -24.80 5.65 -6.53
CA GLN A 123 -23.95 6.58 -7.27
C GLN A 123 -23.01 5.85 -8.23
N VAL A 124 -22.30 4.81 -7.78
CA VAL A 124 -21.42 4.02 -8.66
C VAL A 124 -22.21 3.36 -9.79
N ARG A 125 -23.39 2.81 -9.50
CA ARG A 125 -24.29 2.26 -10.53
C ARG A 125 -24.64 3.30 -11.59
N ASN A 126 -25.00 4.51 -11.17
CA ASN A 126 -25.34 5.60 -12.09
C ASN A 126 -24.15 5.99 -12.96
N VAL A 127 -22.94 6.08 -12.40
CA VAL A 127 -21.72 6.36 -13.17
C VAL A 127 -21.49 5.26 -14.21
N VAL A 128 -21.52 3.99 -13.81
CA VAL A 128 -21.35 2.84 -14.73
C VAL A 128 -22.37 2.88 -15.87
N GLN A 129 -23.64 3.18 -15.57
CA GLN A 129 -24.70 3.31 -16.59
C GLN A 129 -24.50 4.52 -17.50
N SER A 130 -24.04 5.64 -16.97
CA SER A 130 -23.84 6.88 -17.74
C SER A 130 -22.62 6.85 -18.67
N VAL A 131 -21.55 6.17 -18.25
CA VAL A 131 -20.31 6.05 -19.03
C VAL A 131 -20.48 5.02 -20.16
N GLU A 132 -21.35 4.02 -19.95
CA GLU A 132 -21.49 2.88 -20.86
C GLU A 132 -20.13 2.25 -21.18
N ALA A 133 -19.37 1.96 -20.12
CA ALA A 133 -18.02 1.40 -20.24
C ALA A 133 -18.06 -0.04 -20.79
N ASP A 134 -17.10 -0.37 -21.64
CA ASP A 134 -16.93 -1.72 -22.20
C ASP A 134 -16.24 -2.66 -21.20
N LEU A 135 -15.41 -2.10 -20.31
CA LEU A 135 -14.74 -2.84 -19.24
C LEU A 135 -14.55 -1.95 -18.00
N LEU A 136 -14.89 -2.48 -16.83
CA LEU A 136 -14.64 -1.84 -15.53
C LEU A 136 -13.34 -2.35 -14.89
N VAL A 137 -12.54 -1.45 -14.34
CA VAL A 137 -11.32 -1.76 -13.60
C VAL A 137 -11.53 -1.36 -12.15
N VAL A 138 -11.63 -2.33 -11.24
CA VAL A 138 -12.21 -2.12 -9.91
C VAL A 138 -11.17 -2.33 -8.82
N ASP A 139 -11.15 -1.42 -7.85
CA ASP A 139 -10.37 -1.54 -6.63
C ASP A 139 -10.94 -2.63 -5.69
N ASN A 140 -10.08 -3.41 -5.04
CA ASN A 140 -10.51 -4.53 -4.21
C ASN A 140 -11.13 -4.14 -2.85
N ILE A 141 -11.03 -2.88 -2.41
CA ILE A 141 -11.68 -2.41 -1.19
C ILE A 141 -12.65 -1.24 -1.41
N LEU A 142 -12.99 -0.92 -2.66
CA LEU A 142 -14.14 -0.07 -2.97
C LEU A 142 -15.42 -0.94 -3.01
N THR A 143 -15.90 -1.33 -1.83
CA THR A 143 -17.08 -2.21 -1.67
C THR A 143 -18.32 -1.78 -2.46
N PRO A 144 -18.70 -0.48 -2.56
CA PRO A 144 -19.78 -0.06 -3.45
C PRO A 144 -19.59 -0.50 -4.91
N ALA A 145 -18.38 -0.39 -5.44
CA ALA A 145 -18.08 -0.77 -6.82
C ALA A 145 -18.05 -2.29 -7.03
N ILE A 146 -17.47 -3.04 -6.07
CA ILE A 146 -17.50 -4.51 -6.10
C ILE A 146 -18.95 -4.99 -6.08
N THR A 147 -19.76 -4.45 -5.18
CA THR A 147 -21.20 -4.74 -5.10
C THR A 147 -21.87 -4.48 -6.45
N VAL A 148 -21.67 -3.32 -7.08
CA VAL A 148 -22.23 -3.05 -8.41
C VAL A 148 -21.79 -4.09 -9.44
N CYS A 149 -20.50 -4.45 -9.48
CA CYS A 149 -19.93 -5.38 -10.46
C CYS A 149 -20.48 -6.82 -10.35
N TYR A 150 -20.86 -7.26 -9.15
CA TYR A 150 -21.55 -8.55 -8.97
C TYR A 150 -23.02 -8.54 -9.41
N ASN A 151 -23.61 -7.37 -9.72
CA ASN A 151 -25.02 -7.21 -10.06
C ASN A 151 -25.27 -6.69 -11.49
N ILE A 152 -24.23 -6.54 -12.30
CA ILE A 152 -24.33 -6.06 -13.69
C ILE A 152 -23.72 -7.06 -14.66
N LYS A 153 -23.99 -6.87 -15.96
CA LYS A 153 -23.44 -7.71 -17.03
C LYS A 153 -22.17 -7.15 -17.65
N THR A 154 -21.83 -5.89 -17.38
CA THR A 154 -20.62 -5.26 -17.91
C THR A 154 -19.40 -6.05 -17.47
N PRO A 155 -18.50 -6.43 -18.40
CA PRO A 155 -17.25 -7.06 -18.04
C PRO A 155 -16.46 -6.21 -17.06
N TRP A 156 -15.73 -6.86 -16.15
CA TRP A 156 -14.89 -6.17 -15.21
C TRP A 156 -13.67 -7.01 -14.81
N CYS A 157 -12.66 -6.34 -14.29
CA CYS A 157 -11.49 -6.94 -13.68
C CYS A 157 -11.11 -6.17 -12.40
N VAL A 158 -10.28 -6.78 -11.56
CA VAL A 158 -9.78 -6.13 -10.35
C VAL A 158 -8.37 -5.63 -10.57
N LEU A 159 -8.09 -4.39 -10.18
CA LEU A 159 -6.74 -3.87 -10.04
C LEU A 159 -6.53 -3.52 -8.56
N SER A 160 -5.69 -4.28 -7.90
CA SER A 160 -5.48 -4.19 -6.45
C SER A 160 -4.05 -3.78 -6.13
N PRO A 161 -3.80 -2.93 -5.12
CA PRO A 161 -2.46 -2.67 -4.60
C PRO A 161 -1.93 -3.80 -3.69
N ASN A 162 -2.78 -4.79 -3.36
CA ASN A 162 -2.43 -5.87 -2.43
C ASN A 162 -1.63 -6.99 -3.11
N THR A 163 -1.30 -8.02 -2.32
CA THR A 163 -0.39 -9.09 -2.71
C THR A 163 -1.13 -10.40 -2.97
N TYR A 164 -0.41 -11.48 -3.28
CA TYR A 164 -1.03 -12.80 -3.44
C TYR A 164 -1.86 -13.19 -2.23
N ARG A 165 -1.32 -12.91 -1.04
CA ARG A 165 -1.87 -13.32 0.25
C ARG A 165 -3.35 -13.00 0.37
N GLU A 166 -3.75 -11.81 -0.05
CA GLU A 166 -5.09 -11.27 0.09
C GLU A 166 -6.14 -12.05 -0.73
N PHE A 167 -5.72 -12.68 -1.81
CA PHE A 167 -6.62 -13.35 -2.76
C PHE A 167 -6.51 -14.88 -2.74
N ILE A 168 -5.31 -15.43 -2.50
CA ILE A 168 -5.06 -16.88 -2.74
C ILE A 168 -4.73 -17.67 -1.48
N LEU A 169 -4.58 -17.01 -0.32
CA LEU A 169 -4.18 -17.70 0.90
C LEU A 169 -5.19 -18.80 1.30
N GLY A 170 -6.49 -18.50 1.18
CA GLY A 170 -7.57 -19.42 1.53
C GLY A 170 -7.65 -20.66 0.63
N SER A 171 -7.12 -20.59 -0.59
CA SER A 171 -7.16 -21.68 -1.57
C SER A 171 -5.88 -22.50 -1.64
N GLN A 172 -4.88 -22.23 -0.79
CA GLN A 172 -3.62 -22.96 -0.83
C GLN A 172 -3.81 -24.45 -0.48
N PRO A 173 -3.13 -25.37 -1.21
CA PRO A 173 -3.29 -26.80 -1.01
C PRO A 173 -2.80 -27.23 0.37
N ARG A 174 -3.20 -28.43 0.81
CA ARG A 174 -2.74 -29.05 2.07
C ARG A 174 -2.95 -28.16 3.30
N TYR A 175 -3.94 -27.27 3.26
CA TYR A 175 -4.25 -26.35 4.35
C TYR A 175 -3.06 -25.45 4.75
N GLU A 176 -2.19 -25.11 3.79
CA GLU A 176 -0.97 -24.31 4.03
C GLU A 176 -1.24 -22.95 4.69
N SER A 177 -2.45 -22.40 4.52
CA SER A 177 -2.90 -21.18 5.22
C SER A 177 -2.84 -21.27 6.74
N PHE A 178 -2.85 -22.48 7.31
CA PHE A 178 -2.94 -22.71 8.75
C PHE A 178 -1.60 -22.99 9.43
N TRP A 179 -0.61 -23.48 8.68
CA TRP A 179 0.63 -23.99 9.25
C TRP A 179 1.89 -23.54 8.52
N LYS A 180 1.79 -23.00 7.30
CA LYS A 180 2.96 -22.59 6.48
C LYS A 180 3.07 -21.08 6.38
N HIS A 181 1.96 -20.40 6.12
CA HIS A 181 1.93 -18.95 5.94
C HIS A 181 1.64 -18.21 7.26
N PRO A 182 2.35 -17.11 7.55
CA PRO A 182 2.09 -16.34 8.76
C PRO A 182 0.67 -15.74 8.74
N PRO A 183 -0.04 -15.70 9.88
CA PRO A 183 -1.35 -15.05 9.98
C PRO A 183 -1.29 -13.53 9.90
N THR A 184 -2.43 -12.91 9.57
CA THR A 184 -2.56 -11.45 9.43
C THR A 184 -2.35 -10.75 10.77
N ALA A 185 -1.72 -9.57 10.70
CA ALA A 185 -1.33 -8.77 11.86
C ALA A 185 -0.49 -9.54 12.89
N SER A 186 0.45 -10.35 12.43
CA SER A 186 1.35 -11.10 13.31
C SER A 186 2.80 -10.94 12.89
N LEU A 187 3.70 -10.92 13.87
CA LEU A 187 5.13 -11.10 13.66
C LEU A 187 5.47 -12.60 13.76
N ILE A 188 4.74 -13.49 13.09
CA ILE A 188 5.18 -14.89 12.93
C ILE A 188 6.01 -14.95 11.64
N PRO A 189 7.19 -15.62 11.62
CA PRO A 189 8.01 -15.67 10.41
C PRO A 189 7.43 -16.63 9.37
N TYR A 190 7.85 -16.46 8.12
CA TYR A 190 7.60 -17.40 7.03
C TYR A 190 8.85 -18.26 6.76
N PRO A 191 8.71 -19.59 6.58
CA PRO A 191 7.51 -20.38 6.90
C PRO A 191 7.28 -20.39 8.42
N VAL A 192 6.02 -20.61 8.83
CA VAL A 192 5.68 -20.68 10.26
C VAL A 192 6.47 -21.82 10.93
N PRO A 193 7.28 -21.54 11.96
CA PRO A 193 8.00 -22.56 12.68
C PRO A 193 7.05 -23.54 13.37
N PHE A 194 7.42 -24.82 13.44
CA PHE A 194 6.55 -25.87 13.99
C PHE A 194 5.99 -25.53 15.38
N TYR A 195 6.82 -24.98 16.26
CA TYR A 195 6.43 -24.59 17.63
C TYR A 195 5.49 -23.37 17.68
N MET A 196 5.36 -22.61 16.59
CA MET A 196 4.45 -21.46 16.46
C MET A 196 3.14 -21.80 15.75
N ILE A 197 2.98 -23.01 15.21
CA ILE A 197 1.73 -23.45 14.54
C ILE A 197 0.51 -23.27 15.46
N PRO A 198 0.52 -23.62 16.76
CA PRO A 198 -0.64 -23.41 17.63
C PRO A 198 -1.07 -21.93 17.72
N ALA A 199 -0.09 -21.02 17.78
CA ALA A 199 -0.38 -19.58 17.76
C ALA A 199 -0.96 -19.17 16.40
N ALA A 200 -0.39 -19.65 15.30
CA ALA A 200 -0.89 -19.37 13.96
C ALA A 200 -2.35 -19.83 13.75
N LEU A 201 -2.68 -21.04 14.23
CA LEU A 201 -4.03 -21.56 14.22
C LEU A 201 -5.00 -20.68 15.03
N TYR A 202 -4.58 -20.19 16.19
CA TYR A 202 -5.39 -19.28 17.00
C TYR A 202 -5.67 -17.98 16.25
N TYR A 203 -4.65 -17.32 15.70
CA TYR A 203 -4.85 -16.13 14.87
C TYR A 203 -5.84 -16.40 13.74
N GLN A 204 -5.62 -17.45 12.94
CA GLN A 204 -6.49 -17.79 11.81
C GLN A 204 -7.94 -18.02 12.25
N ARG A 205 -8.16 -18.66 13.40
CA ARG A 205 -9.50 -18.81 13.97
C ARG A 205 -10.14 -17.46 14.31
N GLU A 206 -9.42 -16.56 14.96
CA GLU A 206 -9.95 -15.24 15.34
C GLU A 206 -10.27 -14.37 14.11
N TRP A 207 -9.41 -14.39 13.08
CA TRP A 207 -9.65 -13.69 11.82
C TRP A 207 -10.83 -14.27 11.02
N ARG A 208 -11.13 -15.57 11.14
CA ARG A 208 -12.29 -16.18 10.46
C ARG A 208 -13.63 -15.89 11.11
N LYS A 209 -13.66 -15.50 12.40
CA LYS A 209 -14.90 -15.07 13.05
C LYS A 209 -15.52 -13.85 12.38
N GLN A 210 -14.77 -13.12 11.55
CA GLN A 210 -15.25 -11.95 10.82
C GLN A 210 -16.36 -12.26 9.80
N GLY A 211 -16.44 -13.50 9.30
CA GLY A 211 -17.57 -13.94 8.49
C GLY A 211 -18.91 -13.95 9.23
N LEU A 212 -18.89 -13.84 10.57
CA LEU A 212 -20.08 -13.74 11.43
C LEU A 212 -20.36 -12.29 11.87
N SER A 213 -19.74 -11.31 11.23
CA SER A 213 -19.89 -9.90 11.58
C SER A 213 -21.32 -9.42 11.36
N SER A 214 -21.98 -8.98 12.44
CA SER A 214 -23.28 -8.31 12.35
C SER A 214 -23.19 -7.00 11.56
N TRP A 215 -22.03 -6.34 11.53
CA TRP A 215 -21.84 -5.11 10.77
C TRP A 215 -22.00 -5.32 9.26
N VAL A 216 -21.25 -6.27 8.69
CA VAL A 216 -21.34 -6.60 7.26
C VAL A 216 -22.73 -7.14 6.94
N HIS A 217 -23.26 -8.03 7.80
CA HIS A 217 -24.59 -8.58 7.62
C HIS A 217 -25.68 -7.50 7.60
N ASN A 218 -25.67 -6.56 8.54
CA ASN A 218 -26.68 -5.50 8.63
C ASN A 218 -26.60 -4.54 7.43
N ASN A 219 -25.38 -4.20 7.00
CA ASN A 219 -25.17 -3.41 5.78
C ASN A 219 -25.73 -4.13 4.53
N ALA A 220 -25.41 -5.42 4.39
CA ALA A 220 -25.87 -6.24 3.27
C ALA A 220 -27.41 -6.40 3.25
N VAL A 221 -28.03 -6.67 4.41
CA VAL A 221 -29.49 -6.79 4.54
C VAL A 221 -30.18 -5.46 4.23
N HIS A 222 -29.67 -4.36 4.78
CA HIS A 222 -30.23 -3.04 4.51
C HIS A 222 -30.18 -2.69 3.02
N LEU A 223 -29.03 -2.90 2.37
CA LEU A 223 -28.88 -2.71 0.93
C LEU A 223 -29.89 -3.56 0.14
N TRP A 224 -30.03 -4.84 0.48
CA TRP A 224 -30.97 -5.76 -0.16
C TRP A 224 -32.43 -5.31 0.00
N GLU A 225 -32.85 -4.93 1.20
CA GLU A 225 -34.22 -4.52 1.48
C GLU A 225 -34.58 -3.19 0.82
N LYS A 226 -33.70 -2.19 0.91
CA LYS A 226 -33.94 -0.85 0.36
C LYS A 226 -33.92 -0.80 -1.17
N THR A 227 -33.25 -1.76 -1.79
CA THR A 227 -33.19 -1.87 -3.26
C THR A 227 -34.29 -2.79 -3.81
N GLY A 228 -35.34 -3.08 -3.03
CA GLY A 228 -36.43 -3.93 -3.49
C GLY A 228 -36.00 -5.37 -3.77
N LYS A 229 -34.92 -5.84 -3.13
CA LYS A 229 -34.33 -7.16 -3.32
C LYS A 229 -33.69 -7.36 -4.70
N GLU A 230 -33.07 -6.31 -5.23
CA GLU A 230 -32.40 -6.34 -6.54
C GLU A 230 -30.88 -6.30 -6.47
N ILE A 231 -30.27 -5.75 -5.41
CA ILE A 231 -28.82 -5.65 -5.26
C ILE A 231 -28.30 -6.65 -4.23
N LEU A 232 -27.57 -7.66 -4.68
CA LEU A 232 -26.85 -8.58 -3.82
C LEU A 232 -25.50 -7.97 -3.40
N TYR A 233 -25.26 -7.86 -2.11
CA TYR A 233 -23.98 -7.35 -1.57
C TYR A 233 -22.75 -8.14 -2.08
N GLY A 234 -21.67 -7.42 -2.38
CA GLY A 234 -20.38 -8.00 -2.74
C GLY A 234 -19.21 -7.16 -2.23
N ASP A 235 -18.20 -7.82 -1.71
CA ASP A 235 -17.03 -7.19 -1.11
C ASP A 235 -15.74 -7.97 -1.39
N TRP A 236 -14.64 -7.52 -0.78
CA TRP A 236 -13.35 -8.17 -0.89
C TRP A 236 -13.37 -9.65 -0.49
N GLY A 237 -14.17 -10.05 0.50
CA GLY A 237 -14.30 -11.45 0.88
C GLY A 237 -14.80 -12.32 -0.27
N ARG A 238 -15.78 -11.84 -1.04
CA ARG A 238 -16.25 -12.56 -2.24
C ARG A 238 -15.16 -12.62 -3.33
N LEU A 239 -14.36 -11.58 -3.50
CA LEU A 239 -13.22 -11.60 -4.45
C LEU A 239 -12.17 -12.68 -4.11
N SER A 240 -12.08 -13.12 -2.86
CA SER A 240 -11.11 -14.14 -2.43
C SER A 240 -11.70 -15.56 -2.35
N TYR A 241 -13.01 -15.71 -2.14
CA TYR A 241 -13.65 -17.01 -1.91
C TYR A 241 -14.72 -17.41 -2.94
N ASP A 242 -15.30 -16.45 -3.66
CA ASP A 242 -16.39 -16.62 -4.63
C ASP A 242 -16.08 -15.83 -5.91
N VAL A 243 -14.97 -16.20 -6.54
CA VAL A 243 -14.43 -15.50 -7.73
C VAL A 243 -15.30 -15.82 -8.95
N PRO A 244 -15.89 -14.80 -9.61
CA PRO A 244 -16.63 -15.01 -10.85
C PRO A 244 -15.77 -15.68 -11.92
N LYS A 245 -16.36 -16.59 -12.68
CA LYS A 245 -15.65 -17.28 -13.76
C LYS A 245 -15.12 -16.27 -14.79
N GLY A 246 -13.83 -16.35 -15.07
CA GLY A 246 -13.16 -15.47 -16.05
C GLY A 246 -12.74 -14.11 -15.51
N LEU A 247 -13.06 -13.76 -14.25
CA LEU A 247 -12.54 -12.56 -13.62
C LEU A 247 -11.00 -12.63 -13.59
N LYS A 248 -10.32 -11.52 -13.91
CA LYS A 248 -8.87 -11.39 -13.70
C LYS A 248 -8.60 -10.38 -12.59
N ILE A 249 -7.60 -10.68 -11.76
CA ILE A 249 -7.16 -9.84 -10.64
C ILE A 249 -5.69 -9.49 -10.88
N PHE A 250 -5.44 -8.23 -11.22
CA PHE A 250 -4.11 -7.66 -11.44
C PHE A 250 -3.54 -7.16 -10.11
N ILE A 251 -2.33 -7.61 -9.78
CA ILE A 251 -1.65 -7.26 -8.52
C ILE A 251 -0.19 -6.81 -8.76
N PRO A 252 0.35 -5.91 -7.92
CA PRO A 252 1.75 -5.48 -7.94
C PRO A 252 2.72 -6.52 -7.38
N SER A 253 2.26 -7.74 -7.09
CA SER A 253 3.11 -8.79 -6.57
C SER A 253 3.56 -9.77 -7.66
N ASN A 254 4.71 -10.38 -7.44
CA ASN A 254 5.23 -11.49 -8.23
C ASN A 254 6.08 -12.41 -7.31
N PRO A 255 6.49 -13.62 -7.75
CA PRO A 255 7.23 -14.55 -6.88
C PRO A 255 8.62 -14.04 -6.42
N THR A 256 9.15 -12.99 -7.05
CA THR A 256 10.42 -12.36 -6.67
C THR A 256 10.27 -11.49 -5.42
N VAL A 257 9.07 -10.98 -5.14
CA VAL A 257 8.82 -9.96 -4.09
C VAL A 257 7.80 -10.40 -3.04
N ASP A 258 7.31 -11.63 -3.11
CA ASP A 258 6.29 -12.18 -2.20
C ASP A 258 6.69 -13.55 -1.64
N PHE A 259 6.02 -13.97 -0.57
CA PHE A 259 6.22 -15.31 -0.04
C PHE A 259 5.91 -16.37 -1.12
N PRO A 260 6.66 -17.48 -1.16
CA PRO A 260 6.34 -18.60 -2.03
C PRO A 260 4.98 -19.22 -1.71
N PHE A 261 4.04 -19.14 -2.66
CA PHE A 261 2.78 -19.87 -2.64
C PHE A 261 2.90 -21.15 -3.47
N SER A 262 2.27 -22.24 -3.02
CA SER A 262 2.37 -23.52 -3.72
C SER A 262 1.57 -23.54 -5.01
N GLU A 263 0.47 -22.79 -5.05
CA GLU A 263 -0.40 -22.67 -6.20
C GLU A 263 -0.80 -21.20 -6.40
N ILE A 264 -0.59 -20.68 -7.60
CA ILE A 264 -1.06 -19.37 -8.02
C ILE A 264 -2.15 -19.61 -9.07
N PRO A 265 -3.43 -19.32 -8.76
CA PRO A 265 -4.53 -19.51 -9.70
C PRO A 265 -4.39 -18.66 -10.97
N GLU A 266 -4.89 -19.18 -12.10
CA GLU A 266 -4.79 -18.52 -13.42
C GLU A 266 -5.54 -17.17 -13.52
N HIS A 267 -6.47 -16.91 -12.61
CA HIS A 267 -7.17 -15.64 -12.54
C HIS A 267 -6.32 -14.52 -11.93
N ILE A 268 -5.21 -14.85 -11.25
CA ILE A 268 -4.28 -13.86 -10.71
C ILE A 268 -3.25 -13.48 -11.76
N VAL A 269 -3.23 -12.21 -12.14
CA VAL A 269 -2.26 -11.65 -13.08
C VAL A 269 -1.17 -10.93 -12.29
N SER A 270 -0.01 -11.56 -12.23
CA SER A 270 1.15 -11.07 -11.48
C SER A 270 1.89 -10.02 -12.30
N CYS A 271 1.74 -8.75 -11.92
CA CYS A 271 2.28 -7.63 -12.71
C CYS A 271 3.56 -7.06 -12.09
N GLY A 272 3.92 -7.45 -10.88
CA GLY A 272 4.67 -6.60 -9.97
C GLY A 272 6.03 -6.04 -10.41
N PRO A 273 6.52 -5.00 -9.71
CA PRO A 273 5.77 -4.00 -8.95
C PRO A 273 5.04 -2.98 -9.85
N ILE A 274 3.82 -2.57 -9.46
CA ILE A 274 3.09 -1.47 -10.11
C ILE A 274 3.37 -0.19 -9.32
N VAL A 275 4.25 0.66 -9.84
CA VAL A 275 4.65 1.93 -9.21
C VAL A 275 4.43 3.06 -10.20
N ARG A 276 4.04 4.23 -9.70
CA ARG A 276 3.88 5.46 -10.50
C ARG A 276 5.19 5.83 -11.21
N SER A 277 5.09 6.36 -12.42
CA SER A 277 6.22 7.08 -12.99
C SER A 277 6.37 8.39 -12.24
N THR A 278 7.61 8.80 -11.98
CA THR A 278 7.87 10.06 -11.30
C THR A 278 9.01 10.78 -12.01
N ALA A 279 8.93 12.11 -12.04
CA ALA A 279 10.01 12.94 -12.54
C ALA A 279 11.29 12.69 -11.74
N ALA A 280 12.44 12.93 -12.36
CA ALA A 280 13.72 12.87 -11.66
C ALA A 280 13.72 13.84 -10.47
N ILE A 281 14.43 13.50 -9.40
CA ILE A 281 14.46 14.35 -8.19
C ILE A 281 15.00 15.75 -8.50
N GLU A 282 15.88 15.87 -9.48
CA GLU A 282 16.44 17.14 -9.98
C GLU A 282 15.39 18.08 -10.56
N GLU A 283 14.31 17.54 -11.13
CA GLU A 283 13.20 18.29 -11.71
C GLU A 283 12.13 18.58 -10.66
N ALA A 284 11.80 17.56 -9.85
CA ALA A 284 10.75 17.65 -8.85
C ALA A 284 11.14 18.54 -7.65
N ASP A 285 12.38 18.41 -7.16
CA ASP A 285 12.91 19.20 -6.05
C ASP A 285 14.43 19.39 -6.18
N PRO A 286 14.88 20.40 -6.96
CA PRO A 286 16.30 20.65 -7.19
C PRO A 286 17.11 20.89 -5.91
N LYS A 287 16.48 21.47 -4.87
CA LYS A 287 17.12 21.76 -3.58
C LYS A 287 17.37 20.47 -2.82
N LEU A 288 16.35 19.61 -2.71
CA LEU A 288 16.49 18.31 -2.07
C LEU A 288 17.46 17.41 -2.86
N ALA A 289 17.44 17.46 -4.20
CA ALA A 289 18.41 16.75 -5.03
C ALA A 289 19.86 17.19 -4.75
N ALA A 290 20.11 18.48 -4.58
CA ALA A 290 21.43 19.00 -4.22
C ALA A 290 21.86 18.55 -2.81
N TRP A 291 20.92 18.47 -1.87
CA TRP A 291 21.17 17.97 -0.52
C TRP A 291 21.46 16.46 -0.51
N LEU A 292 20.67 15.64 -1.23
CA LEU A 292 20.83 14.19 -1.35
C LEU A 292 22.19 13.80 -1.96
N ARG A 293 22.72 14.58 -2.91
CA ARG A 293 24.01 14.32 -3.55
C ARG A 293 25.21 14.47 -2.62
N ARG A 294 25.06 15.11 -1.46
CA ARG A 294 26.18 15.35 -0.53
C ARG A 294 26.74 14.05 0.05
N ARG A 295 25.86 13.12 0.45
CA ARG A 295 26.25 11.88 1.16
C ARG A 295 25.23 10.74 0.96
N PRO A 296 25.66 9.48 1.14
CA PRO A 296 24.76 8.38 1.39
C PRO A 296 23.69 8.73 2.43
N THR A 297 22.42 8.50 2.09
CA THR A 297 21.27 8.97 2.88
C THR A 297 20.44 7.80 3.41
N VAL A 298 20.11 7.83 4.69
CA VAL A 298 19.00 7.03 5.24
C VAL A 298 17.73 7.86 5.11
N TYR A 299 16.74 7.34 4.41
CA TYR A 299 15.46 8.00 4.20
C TYR A 299 14.39 7.41 5.11
N ILE A 300 13.87 8.21 6.03
CA ILE A 300 12.84 7.82 7.00
C ILE A 300 11.51 8.47 6.60
N ASN A 301 10.54 7.65 6.19
CA ASN A 301 9.20 8.09 5.87
C ASN A 301 8.17 7.03 6.29
N LEU A 302 7.39 7.33 7.31
CA LEU A 302 6.35 6.45 7.86
C LEU A 302 4.98 6.64 7.18
N GLY A 303 4.96 7.28 6.02
CA GLY A 303 3.73 7.53 5.25
C GLY A 303 2.96 8.75 5.72
N THR A 304 1.70 8.84 5.29
CA THR A 304 0.79 9.97 5.57
C THR A 304 -0.16 9.68 6.73
N HIS A 305 -0.23 8.43 7.20
CA HIS A 305 -1.20 7.98 8.19
C HIS A 305 -0.57 7.62 9.54
N VAL A 306 0.71 7.30 9.58
CA VAL A 306 1.42 7.09 10.84
C VAL A 306 1.82 8.44 11.39
N ALA A 307 1.28 8.78 12.56
CA ALA A 307 1.71 9.90 13.37
C ALA A 307 2.13 9.35 14.73
N TYR A 308 3.44 9.27 14.95
CA TYR A 308 3.97 8.82 16.24
C TYR A 308 3.78 9.90 17.31
N GLN A 309 3.51 9.45 18.53
CA GLN A 309 3.49 10.35 19.69
C GLN A 309 4.89 10.91 19.94
N LYS A 310 4.95 12.06 20.64
CA LYS A 310 6.20 12.77 20.93
C LYS A 310 7.28 11.82 21.47
N ASP A 311 6.94 10.98 22.44
CA ASP A 311 7.88 10.03 23.05
C ASP A 311 8.46 9.03 22.04
N THR A 312 7.63 8.49 21.14
CA THR A 312 8.10 7.57 20.09
C THR A 312 9.02 8.29 19.09
N ASN A 313 8.71 9.53 18.72
CA ASN A 313 9.60 10.33 17.87
C ASN A 313 10.95 10.62 18.55
N MET A 314 10.96 10.86 19.87
CA MET A 314 12.19 11.02 20.65
C MET A 314 13.03 9.73 20.64
N HIS A 315 12.41 8.55 20.76
CA HIS A 315 13.12 7.28 20.62
C HIS A 315 13.76 7.12 19.22
N LEU A 316 13.06 7.53 18.16
CA LEU A 316 13.58 7.48 16.81
C LEU A 316 14.72 8.48 16.59
N ALA A 317 14.60 9.71 17.09
CA ALA A 317 15.65 10.72 17.09
C ALA A 317 16.92 10.23 17.82
N GLY A 318 16.74 9.60 18.99
CA GLY A 318 17.84 9.00 19.74
C GLY A 318 18.51 7.82 19.01
N ALA A 319 17.77 7.08 18.18
CA ALA A 319 18.32 6.04 17.32
C ALA A 319 19.11 6.62 16.13
N ILE A 320 18.62 7.72 15.54
CA ILE A 320 19.32 8.51 14.51
C ILE A 320 20.65 9.02 15.07
N LYS A 321 20.65 9.55 16.31
CA LYS A 321 21.89 9.98 16.99
C LYS A 321 22.93 8.85 17.02
N CYS A 322 22.53 7.68 17.51
CA CYS A 322 23.44 6.53 17.60
C CYS A 322 24.02 6.14 16.24
N LEU A 323 23.21 6.20 15.17
CA LEU A 323 23.65 5.93 13.81
C LEU A 323 24.68 6.96 13.32
N LEU A 324 24.40 8.26 13.48
CA LEU A 324 25.28 9.34 13.03
C LEU A 324 26.61 9.37 13.82
N ASP A 325 26.56 9.12 15.13
CA ASP A 325 27.76 9.00 15.98
C ASP A 325 28.62 7.82 15.52
N ALA A 326 28.02 6.65 15.30
CA ALA A 326 28.74 5.47 14.84
C ALA A 326 29.34 5.66 13.44
N ALA A 327 28.62 6.29 12.51
CA ALA A 327 29.14 6.64 11.19
C ALA A 327 30.37 7.55 11.31
N THR A 328 30.31 8.54 12.22
CA THR A 328 31.44 9.44 12.51
C THR A 328 32.65 8.67 13.03
N HIS A 329 32.45 7.77 14.01
CA HIS A 329 33.53 6.93 14.55
C HIS A 329 34.14 6.00 13.48
N GLN A 330 33.32 5.49 12.55
CA GLN A 330 33.79 4.66 11.44
C GLN A 330 34.33 5.48 10.25
N LYS A 331 34.41 6.82 10.37
CA LYS A 331 34.83 7.74 9.31
C LYS A 331 34.02 7.58 8.02
N GLN A 332 32.73 7.26 8.15
CA GLN A 332 31.79 7.19 7.04
C GLN A 332 30.97 8.47 6.97
N HIS A 333 30.80 8.97 5.75
CA HIS A 333 29.92 10.11 5.49
C HIS A 333 28.49 9.60 5.31
N LEU A 334 27.61 9.98 6.22
CA LEU A 334 26.20 9.60 6.21
C LEU A 334 25.34 10.82 6.54
N GLN A 335 24.15 10.86 5.97
CA GLN A 335 23.10 11.80 6.35
C GLN A 335 21.74 11.11 6.46
N VAL A 336 20.78 11.78 7.10
CA VAL A 336 19.43 11.26 7.35
C VAL A 336 18.40 12.28 6.87
N LEU A 337 17.50 11.86 5.99
CA LEU A 337 16.29 12.60 5.62
C LEU A 337 15.13 11.99 6.38
N TRP A 338 14.46 12.76 7.23
CA TRP A 338 13.34 12.26 8.01
C TRP A 338 12.09 13.12 7.77
N LYS A 339 11.10 12.51 7.11
CA LYS A 339 9.77 13.10 6.98
C LYS A 339 8.94 12.74 8.21
N VAL A 340 8.67 13.73 9.06
CA VAL A 340 7.82 13.62 10.25
C VAL A 340 6.38 13.92 9.88
N ASN A 341 5.45 13.19 10.47
CA ASN A 341 4.04 13.50 10.37
C ASN A 341 3.57 13.93 11.75
N GLN A 342 3.40 15.25 11.96
CA GLN A 342 2.95 15.80 13.23
C GLN A 342 1.42 15.66 13.45
N GLY A 343 0.69 15.07 12.50
CA GLY A 343 -0.77 15.02 12.53
C GLY A 343 -1.39 16.35 12.10
N LYS A 344 -2.68 16.57 12.41
CA LYS A 344 -3.34 17.86 12.17
C LYS A 344 -3.11 18.77 13.38
N THR A 345 -2.12 19.65 13.30
CA THR A 345 -1.88 20.71 14.27
C THR A 345 -1.88 22.06 13.56
N ASP A 346 -2.48 23.08 14.16
CA ASP A 346 -2.50 24.45 13.61
C ASP A 346 -1.20 25.24 13.93
N GLU A 347 -0.27 24.62 14.66
CA GLU A 347 1.01 25.20 15.04
C GLU A 347 2.08 24.99 13.97
N GLU A 348 2.98 25.96 13.80
CA GLU A 348 4.17 25.79 12.96
C GLU A 348 5.00 24.63 13.48
N PRO A 349 5.49 23.74 12.61
CA PRO A 349 6.22 22.57 13.03
C PRO A 349 7.57 22.97 13.66
N ASP A 350 7.69 22.75 14.98
CA ASP A 350 8.95 22.90 15.71
C ASP A 350 9.62 21.53 15.90
N HIS A 351 10.76 21.34 15.23
CA HIS A 351 11.58 20.12 15.32
C HIS A 351 12.76 20.27 16.29
N SER A 352 12.87 21.38 17.02
CA SER A 352 14.04 21.70 17.87
C SER A 352 14.38 20.60 18.89
N ASP A 353 13.36 20.02 19.52
CA ASP A 353 13.50 18.89 20.44
C ASP A 353 14.09 17.65 19.74
N LEU A 354 13.67 17.36 18.51
CA LEU A 354 14.15 16.21 17.73
C LEU A 354 15.60 16.40 17.31
N TYR A 355 15.99 17.60 16.87
CA TYR A 355 17.38 17.93 16.56
C TYR A 355 18.29 17.83 17.79
N LYS A 356 17.81 18.34 18.93
CA LYS A 356 18.52 18.26 20.21
C LYS A 356 18.73 16.80 20.64
N GLU A 357 17.71 15.96 20.57
CA GLU A 357 17.82 14.53 20.88
C GLU A 357 18.71 13.78 19.88
N ALA A 358 18.63 14.13 18.60
CA ALA A 358 19.52 13.61 17.56
C ALA A 358 21.00 14.04 17.75
N GLY A 359 21.25 15.02 18.64
CA GLY A 359 22.59 15.54 18.92
C GLY A 359 23.16 16.37 17.78
N VAL A 360 22.31 17.01 16.98
CA VAL A 360 22.68 17.87 15.84
C VAL A 360 22.25 19.30 16.16
N VAL A 361 23.19 20.25 16.07
CA VAL A 361 22.98 21.65 16.51
C VAL A 361 22.46 22.56 15.38
N THR A 362 22.63 22.17 14.11
CA THR A 362 22.18 22.93 12.94
C THR A 362 21.38 22.08 11.98
N ASP A 363 20.26 22.61 11.50
CA ASP A 363 19.52 22.09 10.34
C ASP A 363 20.46 21.94 9.14
N ASP A 364 20.29 20.89 8.34
CA ASP A 364 20.85 20.71 7.00
C ASP A 364 22.24 20.10 6.80
N GLU A 365 23.10 19.96 7.81
CA GLU A 365 24.43 19.37 7.53
C GLU A 365 24.38 17.85 7.38
N ARG A 366 23.74 17.12 8.29
CA ARG A 366 23.68 15.64 8.27
C ARG A 366 22.32 15.06 8.65
N LEU A 367 21.39 15.91 9.07
CA LEU A 367 20.02 15.55 9.39
C LEU A 367 19.13 16.64 8.81
N LEU A 368 18.14 16.24 8.03
CA LEU A 368 17.10 17.10 7.49
C LEU A 368 15.76 16.51 7.93
N ILE A 369 15.08 17.22 8.83
CA ILE A 369 13.73 16.89 9.29
C ILE A 369 12.74 17.80 8.57
N VAL A 370 11.71 17.22 7.96
CA VAL A 370 10.68 17.95 7.22
C VAL A 370 9.29 17.38 7.52
N ASP A 371 8.25 18.20 7.43
CA ASP A 371 6.86 17.72 7.56
C ASP A 371 6.28 17.27 6.23
N TRP A 372 6.78 17.89 5.16
CA TRP A 372 6.30 17.71 3.80
C TRP A 372 7.47 17.59 2.81
N LEU A 373 7.27 16.77 1.79
CA LEU A 373 8.20 16.59 0.68
C LEU A 373 7.49 17.01 -0.60
N LEU A 374 8.12 17.88 -1.39
CA LEU A 374 7.60 18.28 -2.70
C LEU A 374 7.70 17.13 -3.71
N SER A 375 8.76 16.34 -3.60
CA SER A 375 8.99 15.18 -4.45
C SER A 375 8.30 13.93 -3.93
N GLU A 376 7.79 13.11 -4.86
CA GLU A 376 7.26 11.78 -4.57
C GLU A 376 8.33 10.85 -3.96
N PRO A 377 7.97 9.92 -3.05
CA PRO A 377 8.91 9.00 -2.41
C PRO A 377 9.76 8.21 -3.42
N THR A 378 9.17 7.81 -4.54
CA THR A 378 9.87 7.08 -5.62
C THR A 378 11.02 7.89 -6.21
N SER A 379 10.88 9.21 -6.40
CA SER A 379 11.94 10.07 -6.92
C SER A 379 13.12 10.16 -5.96
N ILE A 380 12.85 10.25 -4.65
CA ILE A 380 13.88 10.25 -3.61
C ILE A 380 14.62 8.91 -3.59
N LEU A 381 13.89 7.79 -3.59
CA LEU A 381 14.47 6.45 -3.58
C LEU A 381 15.32 6.17 -4.81
N LYS A 382 14.90 6.64 -5.99
CA LYS A 382 15.64 6.49 -7.26
C LYS A 382 16.78 7.50 -7.46
N SER A 383 17.03 8.41 -6.51
CA SER A 383 18.12 9.39 -6.59
C SER A 383 19.53 8.78 -6.66
N GLY A 384 19.68 7.50 -6.29
CA GLY A 384 20.98 6.83 -6.17
C GLY A 384 21.75 7.16 -4.88
N SER A 385 21.26 8.12 -4.08
CA SER A 385 21.88 8.49 -2.79
C SER A 385 21.33 7.71 -1.60
N VAL A 386 20.13 7.13 -1.70
CA VAL A 386 19.49 6.45 -0.56
C VAL A 386 20.09 5.07 -0.36
N VAL A 387 20.63 4.81 0.84
CA VAL A 387 21.24 3.52 1.20
C VAL A 387 20.36 2.63 2.05
N CYS A 388 19.31 3.19 2.66
CA CYS A 388 18.29 2.47 3.42
C CYS A 388 17.03 3.31 3.50
N SER A 389 15.87 2.68 3.29
CA SER A 389 14.55 3.24 3.56
C SER A 389 14.05 2.74 4.92
N VAL A 390 13.75 3.63 5.84
CA VAL A 390 13.01 3.31 7.06
C VAL A 390 11.55 3.68 6.83
N ASN A 391 10.67 2.70 6.84
CA ASN A 391 9.27 2.91 6.50
C ASN A 391 8.32 2.11 7.40
N HIS A 392 7.03 2.38 7.30
CA HIS A 392 6.00 1.75 8.13
C HIS A 392 5.48 0.41 7.58
N GLY A 393 5.97 -0.04 6.42
CA GLY A 393 5.56 -1.32 5.82
C GLY A 393 4.28 -1.26 4.98
N GLY A 394 3.80 -0.10 4.56
CA GLY A 394 2.69 -0.01 3.60
C GLY A 394 3.07 -0.61 2.23
N ALA A 395 2.09 -1.21 1.55
CA ALA A 395 2.30 -1.90 0.26
C ALA A 395 3.04 -1.04 -0.77
N ASN A 396 2.57 0.18 -1.01
CA ASN A 396 3.22 1.12 -1.93
C ASN A 396 4.69 1.35 -1.56
N THR A 397 4.97 1.72 -0.31
CA THR A 397 6.35 2.03 0.11
C THR A 397 7.27 0.82 0.01
N TYR A 398 6.77 -0.39 0.30
CA TYR A 398 7.53 -1.62 0.07
C TYR A 398 7.89 -1.77 -1.41
N PHE A 399 6.91 -1.65 -2.31
CA PHE A 399 7.12 -1.79 -3.74
C PHE A 399 7.98 -0.70 -4.37
N GLU A 400 7.90 0.54 -3.88
CA GLU A 400 8.76 1.65 -4.29
C GLU A 400 10.22 1.39 -3.92
N ALA A 401 10.49 0.96 -2.68
CA ALA A 401 11.84 0.64 -2.23
C ALA A 401 12.41 -0.59 -2.94
N VAL A 402 11.60 -1.63 -3.17
CA VAL A 402 11.97 -2.79 -4.00
C VAL A 402 12.32 -2.35 -5.42
N SER A 403 11.48 -1.52 -6.04
CA SER A 403 11.70 -1.02 -7.42
C SER A 403 12.97 -0.17 -7.53
N ALA A 404 13.35 0.53 -6.47
CA ALA A 404 14.58 1.33 -6.40
C ALA A 404 15.83 0.51 -6.01
N GLY A 405 15.69 -0.75 -5.61
CA GLY A 405 16.79 -1.58 -5.14
C GLY A 405 17.37 -1.11 -3.80
N VAL A 406 16.55 -0.49 -2.96
CA VAL A 406 16.96 0.09 -1.68
C VAL A 406 16.58 -0.85 -0.52
N PRO A 407 17.54 -1.23 0.35
CA PRO A 407 17.22 -2.00 1.55
C PRO A 407 16.27 -1.30 2.50
N GLN A 408 15.53 -2.06 3.30
CA GLN A 408 14.45 -1.54 4.12
C GLN A 408 14.64 -1.83 5.61
N ILE A 409 14.27 -0.87 6.47
CA ILE A 409 13.95 -1.14 7.86
C ILE A 409 12.47 -0.83 8.03
N VAL A 410 11.70 -1.87 8.35
CA VAL A 410 10.25 -1.74 8.47
C VAL A 410 9.86 -1.58 9.93
N LEU A 411 9.14 -0.52 10.24
CA LEU A 411 8.47 -0.26 11.52
C LEU A 411 6.97 -0.53 11.35
N PRO A 412 6.54 -1.80 11.26
CA PRO A 412 5.13 -2.13 11.06
C PRO A 412 4.27 -1.57 12.19
N VAL A 413 3.07 -1.15 11.81
CA VAL A 413 2.12 -0.43 12.66
C VAL A 413 0.73 -1.09 12.71
N TRP A 414 0.33 -1.81 11.67
CA TRP A 414 -0.99 -2.47 11.62
C TRP A 414 -1.08 -3.57 10.54
N LEU A 415 -2.08 -4.44 10.67
CA LEU A 415 -2.57 -5.34 9.62
C LEU A 415 -1.50 -5.97 8.70
N ASP A 416 -1.47 -5.58 7.44
CA ASP A 416 -0.61 -6.06 6.36
C ASP A 416 0.83 -5.55 6.47
N THR A 417 1.08 -4.45 7.18
CA THR A 417 2.43 -3.90 7.35
C THR A 417 3.38 -4.90 8.02
N TYR A 418 2.85 -5.73 8.93
CA TYR A 418 3.60 -6.82 9.55
C TYR A 418 4.06 -7.87 8.53
N ASP A 419 3.27 -8.09 7.49
CA ASP A 419 3.58 -9.06 6.45
C ASP A 419 4.67 -8.55 5.52
N PHE A 420 4.63 -7.26 5.15
CA PHE A 420 5.72 -6.62 4.42
C PHE A 420 7.02 -6.59 5.22
N ALA A 421 6.94 -6.31 6.53
CA ALA A 421 8.07 -6.39 7.45
C ALA A 421 8.72 -7.79 7.42
N ARG A 422 7.90 -8.84 7.40
CA ARG A 422 8.37 -10.24 7.29
C ARG A 422 8.93 -10.59 5.91
N ARG A 423 8.41 -10.04 4.82
CA ARG A 423 8.98 -10.21 3.47
C ARG A 423 10.38 -9.63 3.39
N VAL A 424 10.57 -8.43 3.93
CA VAL A 424 11.88 -7.76 3.96
C VAL A 424 12.95 -8.63 4.63
N GLU A 425 12.64 -9.23 5.79
CA GLU A 425 13.54 -10.18 6.46
C GLU A 425 13.73 -11.47 5.68
N TYR A 426 12.65 -12.06 5.16
CA TYR A 426 12.67 -13.34 4.44
C TYR A 426 13.62 -13.29 3.24
N PHE A 427 13.55 -12.23 2.44
CA PHE A 427 14.45 -12.03 1.30
C PHE A 427 15.85 -11.57 1.72
N GLY A 428 16.00 -11.10 2.96
CA GLY A 428 17.24 -10.52 3.47
C GLY A 428 17.60 -9.21 2.77
N VAL A 429 16.57 -8.43 2.40
CA VAL A 429 16.70 -7.07 1.84
C VAL A 429 16.51 -6.00 2.92
N GLY A 430 16.58 -6.38 4.20
CA GLY A 430 16.38 -5.48 5.31
C GLY A 430 15.99 -6.19 6.61
N LYS A 431 15.44 -5.42 7.56
CA LYS A 431 15.02 -5.91 8.88
C LYS A 431 13.74 -5.26 9.41
N ILE A 432 13.12 -5.89 10.41
CA ILE A 432 12.05 -5.27 11.21
C ILE A 432 12.70 -4.43 12.31
N GLY A 433 12.34 -3.14 12.42
CA GLY A 433 12.97 -2.18 13.32
C GLY A 433 12.34 -2.04 14.70
N ASN A 434 11.17 -2.65 14.94
CA ASN A 434 10.42 -2.53 16.20
C ASN A 434 9.77 -3.85 16.66
N TYR A 435 10.45 -4.98 16.47
CA TYR A 435 9.92 -6.32 16.76
C TYR A 435 9.22 -6.46 18.13
N HIS A 436 9.80 -5.87 19.17
CA HIS A 436 9.33 -5.96 20.56
C HIS A 436 8.45 -4.78 20.99
N HIS A 437 8.50 -3.66 20.26
CA HIS A 437 7.75 -2.45 20.59
C HIS A 437 6.63 -2.11 19.59
N ALA A 438 6.47 -2.89 18.52
CA ALA A 438 5.42 -2.68 17.54
C ALA A 438 4.05 -2.58 18.21
N PRO A 439 3.22 -1.61 17.82
CA PRO A 439 3.35 -0.71 16.66
C PRO A 439 4.25 0.52 16.87
N GLN A 440 4.73 0.76 18.09
CA GLN A 440 5.65 1.86 18.41
C GLN A 440 7.10 1.48 18.10
N CYS A 441 8.05 2.36 18.38
CA CYS A 441 9.48 2.05 18.30
C CYS A 441 10.23 2.49 19.55
N SER A 442 11.31 1.78 19.88
CA SER A 442 12.21 2.13 20.97
C SER A 442 13.63 2.33 20.44
N LYS A 443 14.33 3.32 20.99
CA LYS A 443 15.74 3.60 20.70
C LYS A 443 16.61 2.36 20.88
N THR A 444 16.41 1.63 21.98
CA THR A 444 17.27 0.49 22.36
C THR A 444 17.14 -0.68 21.38
N GLU A 445 16.02 -0.75 20.68
CA GLU A 445 15.75 -1.74 19.64
C GLU A 445 16.17 -1.23 18.26
N LEU A 446 15.76 -0.02 17.88
CA LEU A 446 15.96 0.51 16.53
C LEU A 446 17.42 0.87 16.24
N ALA A 447 18.15 1.43 17.20
CA ALA A 447 19.53 1.85 17.01
C ALA A 447 20.46 0.71 16.54
N PRO A 448 20.54 -0.46 17.20
CA PRO A 448 21.40 -1.55 16.72
C PRO A 448 20.99 -2.07 15.33
N ILE A 449 19.70 -2.01 14.99
CA ILE A 449 19.19 -2.44 13.67
C ILE A 449 19.60 -1.47 12.57
N LEU A 450 19.48 -0.15 12.82
CA LEU A 450 20.02 0.88 11.93
C LEU A 450 21.51 0.67 11.68
N LEU A 451 22.28 0.45 12.75
CA LEU A 451 23.71 0.20 12.65
C LEU A 451 24.01 -1.03 11.79
N GLU A 452 23.28 -2.14 11.99
CA GLU A 452 23.49 -3.37 11.24
C GLU A 452 23.18 -3.22 9.74
N VAL A 453 22.02 -2.64 9.41
CA VAL A 453 21.55 -2.53 8.03
C VAL A 453 22.32 -1.47 7.24
N VAL A 454 22.73 -0.38 7.88
CA VAL A 454 23.38 0.75 7.21
C VAL A 454 24.90 0.61 7.20
N LEU A 455 25.50 0.35 8.38
CA LEU A 455 26.95 0.37 8.61
C LEU A 455 27.55 -1.04 8.83
N GLY A 456 26.71 -2.04 9.09
CA GLY A 456 27.14 -3.37 9.50
C GLY A 456 27.76 -4.20 8.38
N LYS A 457 28.36 -5.34 8.76
CA LYS A 457 29.00 -6.26 7.81
C LYS A 457 28.01 -6.82 6.77
N SER A 458 26.75 -7.02 7.17
CA SER A 458 25.67 -7.51 6.32
C SER A 458 25.06 -6.44 5.42
N ALA A 459 25.33 -5.15 5.66
CA ALA A 459 24.77 -4.02 4.90
C ALA A 459 25.05 -4.13 3.39
N LYS A 460 26.28 -4.50 3.02
CA LYS A 460 26.65 -4.69 1.60
C LYS A 460 25.85 -5.81 0.95
N THR A 461 25.68 -6.94 1.65
CA THR A 461 24.89 -8.08 1.17
C THR A 461 23.41 -7.71 1.00
N MET A 462 22.83 -6.98 1.96
CA MET A 462 21.44 -6.52 1.85
C MET A 462 21.25 -5.57 0.66
N ARG A 463 22.17 -4.61 0.44
CA ARG A 463 22.15 -3.74 -0.75
C ARG A 463 22.25 -4.53 -2.05
N GLN A 464 23.14 -5.51 -2.11
CA GLN A 464 23.27 -6.36 -3.30
C GLN A 464 21.97 -7.12 -3.58
N LYS A 465 21.37 -7.75 -2.57
CA LYS A 465 20.10 -8.48 -2.73
C LYS A 465 18.95 -7.57 -3.16
N ALA A 466 18.86 -6.36 -2.59
CA ALA A 466 17.85 -5.38 -2.98
C ALA A 466 18.03 -4.97 -4.45
N ALA A 467 19.26 -4.73 -4.90
CA ALA A 467 19.55 -4.41 -6.30
C ALA A 467 19.24 -5.59 -7.26
N GLU A 468 19.59 -6.82 -6.89
CA GLU A 468 19.26 -8.03 -7.65
C GLU A 468 17.74 -8.22 -7.77
N MET A 469 17.00 -8.00 -6.68
CA MET A 469 15.54 -8.05 -6.66
C MET A 469 14.93 -6.99 -7.58
N ALA A 470 15.43 -5.74 -7.55
CA ALA A 470 14.97 -4.67 -8.42
C ALA A 470 15.22 -4.99 -9.90
N ALA A 471 16.41 -5.50 -10.22
CA ALA A 471 16.76 -5.91 -11.57
C ALA A 471 15.83 -7.02 -12.08
N ALA A 472 15.59 -8.04 -11.26
CA ALA A 472 14.67 -9.13 -11.59
C ALA A 472 13.22 -8.64 -11.82
N CYS A 473 12.77 -7.65 -11.05
CA CYS A 473 11.45 -7.04 -11.22
C CYS A 473 11.36 -6.23 -12.53
N SER A 474 12.43 -5.51 -12.90
CA SER A 474 12.46 -4.71 -14.12
C SER A 474 12.60 -5.51 -15.42
N ALA A 475 12.96 -6.80 -15.33
CA ALA A 475 13.34 -7.62 -16.49
C ALA A 475 12.20 -7.78 -17.53
N ASN A 476 10.94 -7.75 -17.11
CA ASN A 476 9.77 -7.92 -17.96
C ASN A 476 9.05 -6.59 -18.27
N GLY A 477 9.70 -5.45 -18.00
CA GLY A 477 9.11 -4.12 -18.12
C GLY A 477 8.39 -3.66 -16.84
N PRO A 478 7.87 -2.42 -16.83
CA PRO A 478 7.15 -1.87 -15.68
C PRO A 478 5.87 -2.64 -15.38
N GLY A 479 5.54 -2.84 -14.11
CA GLY A 479 4.31 -3.55 -13.77
C GLY A 479 3.03 -2.86 -14.20
N SER A 480 3.04 -1.52 -14.26
CA SER A 480 1.93 -0.74 -14.83
C SER A 480 1.68 -1.06 -16.30
N GLU A 481 2.73 -1.30 -17.09
CA GLU A 481 2.63 -1.75 -18.48
C GLU A 481 2.01 -3.14 -18.58
N ILE A 482 2.48 -4.09 -17.75
CA ILE A 482 1.96 -5.47 -17.75
C ILE A 482 0.47 -5.48 -17.42
N ALA A 483 0.07 -4.74 -16.38
CA ALA A 483 -1.34 -4.60 -16.01
C ALA A 483 -2.16 -3.93 -17.12
N ALA A 484 -1.70 -2.81 -17.67
CA ALA A 484 -2.40 -2.09 -18.74
C ALA A 484 -2.60 -2.96 -19.98
N ARG A 485 -1.57 -3.68 -20.43
CA ARG A 485 -1.66 -4.60 -21.58
C ARG A 485 -2.64 -5.73 -21.31
N GLY A 486 -2.62 -6.30 -20.10
CA GLY A 486 -3.58 -7.34 -19.73
C GLY A 486 -5.02 -6.83 -19.70
N ILE A 487 -5.26 -5.62 -19.21
CA ILE A 487 -6.58 -4.96 -19.25
C ILE A 487 -7.04 -4.73 -20.69
N LEU A 488 -6.15 -4.24 -21.57
CA LEU A 488 -6.46 -4.06 -22.99
C LEU A 488 -6.75 -5.39 -23.71
N ASN A 489 -6.07 -6.47 -23.35
CA ASN A 489 -6.34 -7.80 -23.91
C ASN A 489 -7.73 -8.29 -23.50
N LEU A 490 -8.13 -8.12 -22.23
CA LEU A 490 -9.48 -8.46 -21.78
C LEU A 490 -10.55 -7.65 -22.52
N LEU A 491 -10.27 -6.36 -22.74
CA LEU A 491 -11.15 -5.48 -23.50
C LEU A 491 -11.32 -5.95 -24.96
N ALA A 492 -10.27 -6.51 -25.57
CA ALA A 492 -10.31 -7.04 -26.94
C ALA A 492 -10.98 -8.43 -27.02
N GLU A 493 -10.70 -9.34 -26.08
CA GLU A 493 -11.32 -10.68 -26.03
C GLU A 493 -12.85 -10.59 -25.94
N LYS A 494 -13.36 -9.62 -25.19
CA LYS A 494 -14.80 -9.38 -25.03
C LYS A 494 -15.49 -8.78 -26.25
N GLN A 495 -14.75 -8.38 -27.29
CA GLN A 495 -15.32 -8.04 -28.59
C GLN A 495 -15.55 -9.26 -29.49
N GLY A 496 -14.84 -10.36 -29.24
CA GLY A 496 -14.88 -11.57 -30.08
C GLY A 496 -15.91 -12.62 -29.63
N GLU A 497 -16.45 -12.47 -28.42
CA GLU A 497 -17.59 -13.23 -27.86
C GLU A 497 -18.90 -12.50 -28.16
#